data_AF-A0A956YUP3-F1
#
_entry.id   AF-A0A956YUP3-F1
#
_cell.length_a   1.000
_cell.length_b   1.000
_cell.length_c   1.000
_cell.angle_alpha   90.00
_cell.angle_beta   90.00
_cell.angle_gamma   90.00
#
_symmetry.space_group_name_H-M   'P 1'
#
loop_
_entity.id
_entity.type
_entity.pdbx_description
1 polymer ?
#
loop_
_entity_poly.entity_id
_entity_poly.type
_entity_poly.pdbx_seq_one_letter_code
_entity_poly.pdbx_strand_id
1 'polypeptide(L)' 'MRDDIAFLFDLDGTLVDSVYQHVLAWRDALEETGIELSVWRIHRRIGMSG' A
#
# COMPACT_ATOMS: atom_id res chain seq x y z
N MET A 1 9.47 2.39 35.24
CA MET A 1 8.59 2.61 34.07
C MET A 1 7.47 1.60 34.18
N ARG A 2 6.21 2.00 34.03
CA ARG A 2 5.14 1.03 33.81
C ARG A 2 5.29 0.51 32.38
N ASP A 3 5.19 -0.80 32.21
CA ASP A 3 5.03 -1.42 30.90
C ASP A 3 3.58 -1.21 30.46
N ASP A 4 3.28 -0.03 29.93
CA ASP A 4 1.96 0.27 29.39
C ASP A 4 1.83 -0.40 28.01
N ILE A 5 0.77 -1.19 27.83
CA ILE A 5 0.50 -1.91 26.58
C ILE A 5 0.17 -0.88 25.48
N ALA A 6 0.89 -0.96 24.36
CA ALA A 6 0.65 -0.14 23.18
C ALA A 6 0.40 -1.01 21.95
N PHE A 7 -0.39 -0.48 21.01
CA PHE A 7 -0.62 -1.06 19.69
C PHE A 7 -0.01 -0.16 18.62
N LEU A 8 0.60 -0.78 17.62
CA LEU A 8 1.07 -0.12 16.41
C LEU A 8 0.22 -0.60 15.24
N PHE A 9 -0.34 0.36 14.50
CA PHE A 9 -1.13 0.09 13.31
C PHE A 9 -0.43 0.66 12.09
N ASP A 10 -0.49 -0.08 10.99
CA ASP A 10 -0.21 0.47 9.68
C ASP A 10 -1.31 1.47 9.27
N LEU A 11 -1.04 2.31 8.27
CA LEU A 11 -1.98 3.31 7.79
C LEU A 11 -2.83 2.75 6.63
N ASP A 12 -2.18 2.32 5.56
CA ASP A 12 -2.78 2.09 4.26
C ASP A 12 -3.43 0.71 4.14
N GLY A 13 -4.75 0.68 4.09
CA GLY A 13 -5.54 -0.55 4.16
C GLY A 13 -5.77 -1.07 5.58
N THR A 14 -5.27 -0.36 6.60
CA THR A 14 -5.52 -0.68 8.01
C THR A 14 -6.38 0.39 8.68
N LEU A 15 -5.89 1.64 8.76
CA LEU A 15 -6.66 2.76 9.32
C LEU A 15 -7.43 3.53 8.25
N VAL A 16 -6.95 3.50 7.01
CA VAL A 16 -7.56 4.19 5.87
C VAL A 16 -7.75 3.19 4.73
N ASP A 17 -8.94 3.18 4.11
CA ASP A 17 -9.20 2.38 2.90
C ASP A 17 -8.58 3.04 1.66
N SER A 18 -7.25 3.03 1.60
CA SER A 18 -6.44 3.69 0.58
C SER A 18 -5.79 2.73 -0.42
N VAL A 19 -5.94 1.41 -0.25
CA VAL A 19 -5.25 0.40 -1.09
C VAL A 19 -5.56 0.60 -2.56
N TYR A 20 -6.82 0.84 -2.91
CA TYR A 20 -7.20 1.05 -4.32
C TYR A 20 -6.56 2.31 -4.91
N GLN A 21 -6.48 3.40 -4.13
CA GLN A 21 -5.85 4.64 -4.58
C GLN A 21 -4.35 4.45 -4.82
N HIS A 22 -3.67 3.73 -3.93
CA HIS A 22 -2.26 3.37 -4.12
C HIS A 22 -2.04 2.50 -5.35
N VAL A 23 -2.95 1.56 -5.62
CA VAL A 23 -2.89 0.72 -6.81
C VAL A 23 -2.99 1.54 -8.10
N LEU A 24 -3.90 2.51 -8.15
CA LEU A 24 -4.04 3.40 -9.31
C LEU A 24 -2.81 4.30 -9.46
N ALA A 25 -2.33 4.92 -8.37
CA ALA A 25 -1.15 5.78 -8.42
C ALA A 25 0.09 5.04 -8.94
N TRP A 26 0.31 3.81 -8.48
CA TRP A 26 1.42 3.00 -8.99
C TRP A 26 1.22 2.54 -10.43
N ARG A 27 -0.01 2.23 -10.84
CA ARG A 27 -0.29 1.89 -12.25
C ARG A 27 0.08 3.06 -13.15
N ASP A 28 -0.44 4.24 -12.84
CA ASP A 28 -0.24 5.44 -13.67
C ASP A 28 1.26 5.78 -13.75
N ALA A 29 1.98 5.75 -12.63
CA ALA A 29 3.43 5.98 -12.61
C ALA A 29 4.24 4.95 -13.40
N LEU A 30 3.84 3.68 -13.39
CA LEU A 30 4.51 2.63 -14.16
C LEU A 30 4.23 2.77 -15.67
N GLU A 31 2.98 3.07 -16.04
CA GLU A 31 2.56 3.32 -17.42
C GLU A 31 3.32 4.51 -18.03
N GLU A 32 3.55 5.59 -17.27
CA GLU A 32 4.38 6.73 -17.69
C GLU A 32 5.82 6.34 -18.07
N THR A 33 6.34 5.24 -17.51
CA THR A 33 7.67 4.70 -17.83
C THR A 33 7.64 3.60 -18.91
N GLY A 34 6.47 3.31 -19.48
CA GLY A 34 6.27 2.25 -20.47
C GLY A 34 6.21 0.84 -19.86
N ILE A 35 5.98 0.72 -18.55
CA ILE A 35 5.87 -0.56 -17.85
C ILE A 35 4.39 -0.88 -17.62
N GLU A 36 3.83 -1.73 -18.48
CA GLU A 36 2.45 -2.19 -18.31
C GLU A 36 2.39 -3.41 -17.38
N LEU A 37 1.77 -3.24 -16.20
CA LEU A 37 1.47 -4.33 -15.28
C LEU A 37 -0.02 -4.46 -15.04
N SER A 38 -0.49 -5.71 -15.04
CA SER A 38 -1.84 -6.02 -14.57
C SER A 38 -2.06 -5.53 -13.14
N VAL A 39 -3.17 -4.85 -12.89
CA VAL A 39 -3.57 -4.25 -11.59
C VAL A 39 -3.39 -5.21 -10.40
N TRP A 40 -3.70 -6.50 -10.55
CA TRP A 40 -3.52 -7.49 -9.48
C TRP A 40 -2.05 -7.66 -9.04
N ARG A 41 -1.08 -7.45 -9.93
CA ARG A 41 0.35 -7.50 -9.59
C ARG A 41 0.72 -6.34 -8.68
N ILE A 42 0.17 -5.16 -8.94
CA ILE A 42 0.39 -3.96 -8.14
C ILE A 42 -0.32 -4.11 -6.79
N HIS A 43 -1.58 -4.54 -6.79
CA HIS A 43 -2.36 -4.77 -5.58
C HIS A 43 -1.70 -5.75 -4.60
N ARG A 44 -1.11 -6.85 -5.09
CA ARG A 44 -0.39 -7.80 -4.23
C ARG A 44 0.93 -7.28 -3.66
N ARG A 45 1.40 -6.10 -4.08
CA ARG A 45 2.65 -5.49 -3.62
C ARG A 45 2.46 -4.36 -2.61
N ILE A 46 1.24 -3.83 -2.46
CA ILE A 46 0.93 -2.80 -1.45
C ILE A 46 1.14 -3.38 -0.04
N GLY A 47 1.79 -2.61 0.84
CA GLY A 47 2.01 -2.97 2.24
C GLY A 47 3.07 -4.05 2.51
N MET A 48 3.78 -4.54 1.48
CA MET A 48 4.76 -5.64 1.65
C MET A 48 6.15 -5.21 2.13
N SER A 49 6.34 -3.95 2.53
CA SER A 49 7.65 -3.40 2.94
C SER A 49 7.66 -2.86 4.38
N GLY A 50 6.78 -3.40 5.24
CA GLY A 50 6.77 -3.15 6.69
C GLY A 50 7.73 -4.06 7.46
#